data_AF-A0A925ZK69-F1
#
_entry.id   AF-A0A925ZK69-F1
#
_cell.length_a   1.000
_cell.length_b   1.000
_cell.length_c   1.000
_cell.angle_alpha   90.00
_cell.angle_beta   90.00
_cell.angle_gamma   90.00
#
_symmetry.space_group_name_H-M   'P 1'
#
loop_
_entity.id
_entity.type
_entity.pdbx_description
1 polymer ?
#
loop_
_entity_poly.entity_id
_entity_poly.type
_entity_poly.pdbx_seq_one_letter_code
_entity_poly.pdbx_strand_id
1 'polypeptide(L)' 'FMEKICTGSLFEVGEVYRDLSLLKQTKQLSHGEKQMLRTARDLLVKELAVARSSAEDEVAKELDSMFKN' A
#
# COMPACT_ATOMS: atom_id res chain seq x y z
N PHE A 1 8.83 -1.83 -15.10
CA PHE A 1 8.08 -1.20 -14.00
C PHE A 1 6.61 -0.91 -14.35
N MET A 2 6.26 -0.53 -15.59
CA MET A 2 4.86 -0.48 -16.05
C MET A 2 4.22 -1.86 -16.29
N GLU A 3 4.99 -2.86 -16.71
CA GLU A 3 4.46 -4.22 -16.93
C GLU A 3 3.94 -4.90 -15.66
N LYS A 4 4.52 -4.55 -14.51
CA LYS A 4 4.13 -5.05 -13.19
C LYS A 4 2.73 -4.59 -12.78
N ILE A 5 2.41 -3.32 -13.03
CA ILE A 5 1.08 -2.76 -12.80
C ILE A 5 0.02 -3.38 -13.74
N CYS A 6 0.40 -3.80 -14.95
CA CYS A 6 -0.52 -4.50 -15.88
C CYS A 6 -0.81 -5.96 -15.50
N THR A 7 -0.07 -6.58 -14.57
CA THR A 7 -0.40 -7.93 -14.09
C THR A 7 -1.50 -7.94 -13.03
N GLY A 8 -1.78 -6.80 -12.38
CA GLY A 8 -2.75 -6.76 -11.29
C GLY A 8 -2.35 -7.62 -10.07
N SER A 9 -1.07 -7.97 -9.94
CA SER A 9 -0.61 -8.81 -8.83
C SER A 9 -0.55 -8.00 -7.53
N LEU A 10 -1.49 -8.26 -6.63
CA LEU A 10 -1.58 -7.69 -5.29
C LEU A 10 -0.26 -7.78 -4.51
N PHE A 11 0.52 -8.83 -4.77
CA PHE A 11 1.84 -9.04 -4.15
C PHE A 11 2.84 -7.94 -4.50
N GLU A 12 2.90 -7.50 -5.76
CA GLU A 12 3.84 -6.46 -6.16
C GLU A 12 3.45 -5.10 -5.57
N VAL A 13 2.14 -4.82 -5.48
CA VAL A 13 1.62 -3.63 -4.80
C VAL A 13 1.96 -3.66 -3.30
N GLY A 14 1.85 -4.84 -2.69
CA GLY A 14 2.26 -5.10 -1.30
C GLY A 14 3.74 -4.83 -1.05
N GLU A 15 4.63 -5.29 -1.94
CA GLU A 15 6.07 -5.04 -1.84
C GLU A 15 6.39 -3.55 -1.94
N VAL A 16 5.81 -2.83 -2.91
CA VAL A 16 6.01 -1.39 -3.06
C VAL A 16 5.51 -0.62 -1.83
N TYR A 17 4.36 -1.00 -1.27
CA TYR A 17 3.82 -0.38 -0.06
C TYR A 17 4.74 -0.59 1.15
N ARG A 18 5.25 -1.81 1.36
CA ARG A 18 6.21 -2.14 2.42
C ARG A 18 7.48 -1.31 2.29
N ASP A 19 8.07 -1.31 1.10
CA ASP A 19 9.37 -0.68 0.86
C ASP A 19 9.27 0.85 1.03
N LEU A 20 8.20 1.47 0.52
CA LEU A 20 7.94 2.90 0.69
C LEU A 20 7.59 3.26 2.14
N SER A 21 6.89 2.39 2.88
CA SER A 21 6.58 2.60 4.30
C SER A 21 7.83 2.59 5.18
N LEU A 22 8.76 1.65 4.92
CA LEU A 22 10.07 1.61 5.56
C LEU A 22 10.95 2.82 5.16
N LEU A 23 10.96 3.17 3.87
CA LEU A 23 11.68 4.34 3.39
C LEU A 23 11.17 5.61 4.08
N LYS A 24 9.87 5.76 4.29
CA LYS A 24 9.28 6.91 4.98
C LYS A 24 9.78 7.08 6.41
N GLN A 25 10.10 5.98 7.11
CA GLN A 25 10.69 6.03 8.45
C GLN A 25 12.15 6.46 8.42
N THR A 26 12.87 6.13 7.34
CA THR A 26 14.31 6.39 7.22
C THR A 26 14.62 7.75 6.57
N LYS A 27 13.79 8.20 5.62
CA LYS A 27 13.98 9.45 4.86
C LYS A 27 12.63 10.12 4.58
N GLN A 28 12.66 11.42 4.25
CA GLN A 28 11.49 12.07 3.67
C GLN A 28 11.26 11.57 2.24
N LEU A 29 10.06 11.05 1.99
CA LEU A 29 9.61 10.67 0.65
C LEU A 29 9.42 11.90 -0.24
N SER A 30 9.82 11.77 -1.50
CA SER A 30 9.52 12.73 -2.57
C SER A 30 8.03 12.73 -2.93
N HIS A 31 7.59 13.72 -3.69
CA HIS A 31 6.18 13.83 -4.10
C HIS A 31 5.70 12.60 -4.89
N GLY A 32 6.54 12.07 -5.77
CA GLY A 32 6.23 10.86 -6.55
C GLY A 32 6.15 9.60 -5.68
N GLU A 33 7.08 9.42 -4.74
CA GLU A 33 7.07 8.28 -3.80
C GLU A 33 5.84 8.34 -2.87
N LYS A 34 5.45 9.53 -2.40
CA LYS A 34 4.23 9.72 -1.61
C LYS A 34 2.98 9.34 -2.41
N GLN A 35 2.92 9.74 -3.67
CA GLN A 35 1.79 9.40 -4.53
C GLN A 35 1.73 7.90 -4.80
N MET A 36 2.87 7.26 -5.05
CA MET A 36 2.96 5.81 -5.24
C MET A 36 2.54 5.04 -3.98
N LEU A 37 2.99 5.46 -2.80
CA LEU A 37 2.57 4.87 -1.52
C LEU A 37 1.05 4.98 -1.31
N ARG A 38 0.47 6.13 -1.65
CA ARG A 38 -0.98 6.34 -1.56
C ARG A 38 -1.75 5.43 -2.52
N THR A 39 -1.32 5.35 -3.78
CA THR A 39 -1.96 4.46 -4.77
C THR A 39 -1.85 2.99 -4.35
N ALA A 40 -0.68 2.57 -3.86
CA ALA A 40 -0.48 1.20 -3.38
C ALA A 40 -1.37 0.88 -2.18
N ARG A 41 -1.49 1.82 -1.23
CA ARG A 41 -2.41 1.71 -0.09
C ARG A 41 -3.86 1.58 -0.54
N ASP A 42 -4.33 2.48 -1.40
CA ASP A 42 -5.73 2.49 -1.86
C ASP A 42 -6.09 1.17 -2.57
N LEU A 43 -5.16 0.60 -3.35
CA LEU A 43 -5.35 -0.71 -3.99
C LEU A 43 -5.39 -1.86 -2.98
N LEU A 44 -4.45 -1.91 -2.05
CA LEU A 44 -4.42 -2.95 -1.00
C LEU A 44 -5.67 -2.92 -0.14
N VAL A 45 -6.12 -1.74 0.26
CA VAL A 45 -7.34 -1.56 1.07
C VAL A 45 -8.56 -2.08 0.32
N LYS A 46 -8.72 -1.72 -0.96
CA LYS A 46 -9.84 -2.17 -1.78
C LYS A 46 -9.89 -3.68 -1.93
N GLU A 47 -8.77 -4.29 -2.31
CA GLU A 47 -8.69 -5.74 -2.54
C GLU A 47 -8.93 -6.52 -1.25
N LEU A 48 -8.34 -6.08 -0.13
CA LEU A 48 -8.54 -6.69 1.18
C LEU A 48 -9.97 -6.48 1.71
N ALA A 49 -10.57 -5.30 1.50
CA ALA A 49 -11.95 -5.02 1.89
C ALA A 49 -12.92 -5.94 1.13
N VAL A 50 -12.72 -6.13 -0.17
CA VAL A 50 -13.51 -7.06 -0.99
C VAL A 50 -13.28 -8.50 -0.55
N ALA A 51 -12.02 -8.93 -0.38
CA ALA A 51 -11.68 -10.30 0.00
C ALA A 51 -12.19 -10.68 1.39
N ARG A 52 -12.20 -9.74 2.34
CA ARG A 52 -12.66 -9.95 3.72
C ARG A 52 -14.13 -9.55 3.95
N SER A 53 -14.80 -8.95 2.96
CA SER A 53 -16.11 -8.31 3.13
C SER A 53 -16.15 -7.36 4.34
N SER A 54 -15.06 -6.61 4.54
CA SER A 54 -14.88 -5.66 5.63
C SER A 54 -14.89 -4.23 5.10
N ALA A 55 -15.11 -3.25 5.97
CA ALA A 55 -15.07 -1.85 5.57
C ALA A 55 -13.64 -1.42 5.19
N GLU A 56 -13.50 -0.63 4.13
CA GLU A 56 -12.20 -0.07 3.71
C GLU A 56 -11.49 0.66 4.86
N ASP A 57 -12.25 1.35 5.73
CA ASP A 57 -11.71 2.07 6.90
C ASP A 57 -11.08 1.12 7.95
N GLU A 58 -11.68 -0.05 8.18
CA GLU A 58 -11.14 -1.03 9.12
C GLU A 58 -9.83 -1.63 8.60
N VAL A 59 -9.83 -2.01 7.32
CA VAL A 59 -8.64 -2.53 6.63
C VAL A 59 -7.53 -1.48 6.57
N ALA A 60 -7.87 -0.22 6.29
CA ALA A 60 -6.91 0.88 6.27
C ALA A 60 -6.28 1.13 7.65
N LYS A 61 -7.06 1.02 8.73
CA LYS A 61 -6.56 1.11 10.11
C LYS A 61 -5.65 -0.07 10.47
N GLU A 62 -6.04 -1.28 10.07
CA GLU A 62 -5.23 -2.48 10.26
C GLU A 62 -3.87 -2.34 9.56
N LEU A 63 -3.85 -1.95 8.28
CA LEU A 63 -2.63 -1.71 7.52
C LEU A 63 -1.74 -0.64 8.16
N ASP A 64 -2.31 0.50 8.57
CA ASP A 64 -1.55 1.56 9.23
C ASP A 64 -0.99 1.12 10.60
N SER A 65 -1.67 0.22 11.29
CA SER A 65 -1.21 -0.31 12.57
C SER A 65 0.00 -1.24 12.42
N MET A 66 0.11 -1.96 11.30
CA MET A 66 1.21 -2.91 11.05
C MET A 66 2.58 -2.22 10.90
N PHE A 67 2.60 -0.97 10.43
CA PHE A 67 3.83 -0.20 10.20
C PHE A 67 4.09 0.89 11.27
N LYS A 68 3.31 0.91 12.35
CA LYS A 68 3.58 1.71 13.56
C LYS A 68 4.45 0.90 14.53
N ASN A 69 5.73 0.77 14.24
CA ASN A 69 6.78 0.46 15.23
C ASN A 69 7.99 1.33 14.92
#